data_AF-X0XEG8-F1
#
_entry.id   AF-X0XEG8-F1
#
_cell.length_a   1.000
_cell.length_b   1.000
_cell.length_c   1.000
_cell.angle_alpha   90.00
_cell.angle_beta   90.00
_cell.angle_gamma   90.00
#
_symmetry.space_group_name_H-M   'P 1'
#
loop_
_entity.id
_entity.type
_entity.pdbx_description
1 polymer ?
#
loop_
_entity_poly.entity_id
_entity_poly.type
_entity_poly.pdbx_seq_one_letter_code
_entity_poly.pdbx_strand_id
1 'polypeptide(L)'
;MMEGVVQRGTARKVGALGVPIAGKTGTTNEEKDAWFVGYSPDLVVGVFIGFDTPEPMGKGNTGGGLAAPIFVDFMQTALTETAAIDFRVPEGIKLYPINARTGLLAQAGDGGVIMEAFKPGTQPPNSYSIIGFESDMLQGKLSTSKEATRAVISGTGGLY
;
A
#
# COMPACT_ATOMS: atom_id res chain seq x y z
N MET A 1 -3.02 0.61 -1.73
CA MET A 1 -1.78 -0.17 -1.49
C MET A 1 -1.75 -0.88 -0.12
N MET A 2 -1.81 -0.16 1.02
CA MET A 2 -1.61 -0.76 2.35
C MET A 2 -2.70 -1.77 2.78
N GLU A 3 -3.96 -1.61 2.35
CA GLU A 3 -5.00 -2.64 2.50
C GLU A 3 -4.60 -3.95 1.81
N GLY A 4 -3.82 -3.88 0.73
CA GLY A 4 -3.29 -5.05 0.04
C GLY A 4 -2.37 -5.90 0.91
N VAL A 5 -1.67 -5.32 1.89
CA VAL A 5 -0.84 -6.10 2.82
C VAL A 5 -1.70 -6.99 3.71
N VAL A 6 -2.90 -6.50 4.09
CA VAL A 6 -3.90 -7.25 4.86
C VAL A 6 -4.64 -8.25 3.97
N GLN A 7 -5.07 -7.86 2.77
CA GLN A 7 -5.85 -8.73 1.89
C GLN A 7 -5.02 -9.87 1.28
N ARG A 8 -3.77 -9.57 0.88
CA ARG A 8 -2.94 -10.47 0.06
C ARG A 8 -1.49 -10.59 0.51
N GLY A 9 -1.04 -9.79 1.48
CA GLY A 9 0.37 -9.72 1.88
C GLY A 9 0.70 -10.44 3.18
N THR A 10 1.66 -9.87 3.92
CA THR A 10 2.23 -10.44 5.15
C THR A 10 1.32 -10.30 6.37
N ALA A 11 0.27 -9.48 6.30
CA ALA A 11 -0.63 -9.20 7.41
C ALA A 11 -2.02 -9.87 7.24
N ARG A 12 -2.11 -10.97 6.50
CA ARG A 12 -3.39 -11.67 6.22
C ARG A 12 -4.25 -11.97 7.44
N LYS A 13 -3.63 -12.24 8.58
CA LYS A 13 -4.34 -12.49 9.85
C LYS A 13 -5.21 -11.30 10.28
N VAL A 14 -4.82 -10.07 9.92
CA VAL A 14 -5.57 -8.84 10.25
C VAL A 14 -6.92 -8.78 9.53
N GLY A 15 -7.07 -9.49 8.40
CA GLY A 15 -8.35 -9.59 7.70
C GLY A 15 -9.47 -10.25 8.50
N ALA A 16 -9.14 -10.94 9.62
CA ALA A 16 -10.13 -11.49 10.54
C ALA A 16 -11.02 -10.43 11.22
N LEU A 17 -10.61 -9.15 11.20
CA LEU A 17 -11.42 -8.04 11.70
C LEU A 17 -12.69 -7.78 10.85
N GLY A 18 -12.73 -8.24 9.59
CA GLY A 18 -13.90 -8.12 8.73
C GLY A 18 -14.29 -6.68 8.33
N VAL A 19 -13.44 -5.70 8.65
CA VAL A 19 -13.64 -4.27 8.35
C VAL A 19 -12.46 -3.72 7.54
N PRO A 20 -12.63 -2.56 6.86
CA PRO A 20 -11.54 -1.92 6.14
C PRO A 20 -10.36 -1.57 7.06
N ILE A 21 -9.23 -2.26 6.85
CA ILE A 21 -7.99 -2.06 7.61
C ILE A 21 -6.81 -2.04 6.64
N ALA A 22 -5.94 -1.06 6.83
CA ALA A 22 -4.68 -0.94 6.14
C ALA A 22 -3.52 -1.10 7.14
N GLY A 23 -2.38 -1.62 6.70
CA GLY A 23 -1.23 -1.70 7.59
C GLY A 23 0.00 -2.30 6.95
N LYS A 24 1.08 -2.34 7.72
CA LYS A 24 2.36 -2.89 7.27
C LYS A 24 3.07 -3.61 8.41
N THR A 25 3.60 -4.78 8.08
CA THR A 25 4.53 -5.52 8.94
C THR A 25 5.94 -4.96 8.82
N GLY A 26 6.64 -4.85 9.95
CA GLY A 26 8.08 -4.66 10.06
C GLY A 26 8.72 -5.80 10.84
N THR A 27 9.91 -6.21 10.46
CA THR A 27 10.71 -7.21 11.18
C THR A 27 12.16 -6.88 10.96
N THR A 28 12.91 -6.72 12.04
CA THR A 28 14.35 -6.42 11.93
C THR A 28 15.15 -7.69 11.66
N ASN A 29 16.42 -7.51 11.31
CA ASN A 29 17.33 -8.61 11.06
C ASN A 29 17.42 -9.53 12.28
N GLU A 30 17.57 -10.83 12.02
CA GLU A 30 17.61 -11.87 13.07
C GLU A 30 16.34 -11.95 13.93
N GLU A 31 15.23 -11.34 13.48
CA GLU A 31 13.93 -11.36 14.20
C GLU A 31 14.04 -10.84 15.64
N LYS A 32 14.85 -9.80 15.85
CA LYS A 32 15.00 -9.12 17.15
C LYS A 32 13.79 -8.29 17.52
N ASP A 33 13.16 -7.69 16.50
CA ASP A 33 12.00 -6.82 16.65
C ASP A 33 10.89 -7.23 15.68
N ALA A 34 9.66 -7.24 16.19
CA ALA A 34 8.44 -7.40 15.41
C ALA A 34 7.58 -6.14 15.52
N TRP A 35 7.24 -5.57 14.37
CA TRP A 35 6.40 -4.39 14.27
C TRP A 35 5.15 -4.66 13.44
N PHE A 36 4.05 -4.07 13.85
CA PHE A 36 2.89 -3.89 12.99
C PHE A 36 2.32 -2.50 13.21
N VAL A 37 2.22 -1.71 12.14
CA VAL A 37 1.52 -0.43 12.16
C VAL A 37 0.33 -0.55 11.23
N GLY A 38 -0.87 -0.34 11.77
CA GLY A 38 -2.11 -0.45 11.04
C GLY A 38 -3.08 0.66 11.41
N TYR A 39 -4.10 0.84 10.58
CA TYR A 39 -5.10 1.87 10.78
C TYR A 39 -6.44 1.51 10.13
N SER A 40 -7.51 1.98 10.76
CA SER A 40 -8.81 2.25 10.15
C SER A 40 -8.84 3.71 9.66
N PRO A 41 -9.92 4.21 9.03
CA PRO A 41 -10.00 5.61 8.62
C PRO A 41 -9.86 6.63 9.77
N ASP A 42 -10.17 6.23 11.00
CA ASP A 42 -10.29 7.09 12.18
C ASP A 42 -9.33 6.75 13.33
N LEU A 43 -8.66 5.59 13.28
CA LEU A 43 -7.75 5.14 14.34
C LEU A 43 -6.46 4.55 13.75
N VAL A 44 -5.33 4.97 14.30
CA VAL A 44 -4.00 4.43 13.98
C VAL A 44 -3.43 3.73 15.21
N VAL A 45 -2.88 2.54 15.02
CA VAL A 45 -2.25 1.76 16.10
C VAL A 45 -0.91 1.21 15.62
N GLY A 46 0.10 1.37 16.46
CA GLY A 46 1.41 0.75 16.30
C GLY A 46 1.65 -0.26 17.42
N VAL A 47 2.09 -1.46 17.05
CA VAL A 47 2.49 -2.53 17.96
C VAL A 47 3.96 -2.84 17.71
N PHE A 48 4.72 -2.89 18.80
CA PHE A 48 6.12 -3.30 18.85
C PHE A 48 6.28 -4.43 19.84
N ILE A 49 7.12 -5.41 19.48
CA ILE A 49 7.60 -6.44 20.40
C ILE A 49 9.09 -6.62 20.17
N GLY A 50 9.85 -6.62 21.26
CA GLY A 50 11.27 -6.91 21.32
C GLY A 50 11.69 -7.07 22.78
N PHE A 51 12.91 -7.53 23.01
CA PHE A 51 13.52 -7.54 24.33
C PHE A 51 14.19 -6.20 24.63
N ASP A 52 14.25 -5.80 25.90
CA ASP A 52 14.92 -4.57 26.34
C ASP A 52 16.41 -4.55 25.92
N THR A 53 17.06 -5.72 26.02
CA THR A 53 18.37 -5.98 25.41
C THR A 53 18.13 -6.70 24.07
N PRO A 54 18.53 -6.15 22.92
CA PRO A 54 18.19 -6.74 21.62
C PRO A 54 18.76 -8.16 21.42
N GLU A 55 17.86 -9.14 21.41
CA GLU A 55 18.16 -10.56 21.26
C GLU A 55 17.20 -11.20 20.24
N PRO A 56 17.65 -12.21 19.47
CA PRO A 56 16.76 -12.91 18.55
C PRO A 56 15.57 -13.52 19.29
N MET A 57 14.34 -13.21 18.86
CA MET A 57 13.15 -13.81 19.46
C MET A 57 12.93 -15.26 19.02
N GLY A 58 13.65 -15.73 17.99
CA GLY A 58 13.52 -17.07 17.43
C GLY A 58 12.65 -17.11 16.17
N LYS A 59 12.85 -18.11 15.32
CA LYS A 59 12.32 -18.16 13.96
C LYS A 59 10.78 -18.14 13.91
N GLY A 60 10.23 -17.26 13.08
CA GLY A 60 8.80 -17.06 12.89
C GLY A 60 8.21 -15.90 13.71
N ASN A 61 9.02 -15.28 14.58
CA ASN A 61 8.62 -14.16 15.44
C ASN A 61 8.72 -12.83 14.70
N THR A 62 7.93 -12.74 13.63
CA THR A 62 7.87 -11.61 12.71
C THR A 62 6.73 -10.66 13.06
N GLY A 63 6.67 -9.51 12.38
CA GLY A 63 5.58 -8.54 12.51
C GLY A 63 4.20 -9.13 12.19
N GLY A 64 4.12 -10.03 11.20
CA GLY A 64 2.88 -10.75 10.88
C GLY A 64 2.59 -11.93 11.82
N GLY A 65 3.63 -12.47 12.46
CA GLY A 65 3.56 -13.61 13.37
C GLY A 65 3.10 -13.21 14.78
N LEU A 66 3.70 -12.16 15.33
CA LEU A 66 3.50 -11.72 16.72
C LEU A 66 2.76 -10.39 16.87
N ALA A 67 3.22 -9.33 16.20
CA ALA A 67 2.68 -7.98 16.39
C ALA A 67 1.27 -7.83 15.79
N ALA A 68 1.01 -8.40 14.61
CA ALA A 68 -0.29 -8.31 13.94
C ALA A 68 -1.45 -8.97 14.74
N PRO A 69 -1.29 -10.16 15.37
CA PRO A 69 -2.31 -10.70 16.28
C PRO A 69 -2.69 -9.78 17.44
N ILE A 70 -1.72 -9.12 18.08
CA ILE A 70 -2.00 -8.16 19.17
C ILE A 70 -2.79 -6.97 18.65
N PHE A 71 -2.44 -6.47 17.46
CA PHE A 71 -3.22 -5.43 16.80
C PHE A 71 -4.67 -5.88 16.55
N VAL A 72 -4.89 -7.13 16.11
CA VAL A 72 -6.26 -7.67 15.90
C VAL A 72 -7.05 -7.67 17.20
N ASP A 73 -6.47 -8.19 18.28
CA ASP A 73 -7.13 -8.26 19.59
C ASP A 73 -7.55 -6.86 20.10
N PHE A 74 -6.63 -5.90 20.02
CA PHE A 74 -6.92 -4.52 20.36
C PHE A 74 -8.04 -3.92 19.49
N MET A 75 -7.94 -4.07 18.17
CA MET A 75 -8.90 -3.47 17.23
C MET A 75 -10.28 -4.11 17.29
N GLN A 76 -10.40 -5.41 17.64
CA GLN A 76 -11.69 -6.04 17.89
C GLN A 76 -12.47 -5.30 18.97
N THR A 77 -11.79 -4.94 20.05
CA THR A 77 -12.40 -4.17 21.15
C THR A 77 -12.63 -2.72 20.74
N ALA A 78 -11.63 -2.08 20.13
CA ALA A 78 -11.68 -0.66 19.79
C ALA A 78 -12.73 -0.30 18.73
N LEU A 79 -13.08 -1.23 17.83
CA LEU A 79 -14.02 -0.99 16.74
C LEU A 79 -15.45 -1.49 17.01
N THR A 80 -15.75 -2.04 18.19
CA THR A 80 -17.06 -2.66 18.47
C THR A 80 -18.24 -1.69 18.25
N GLU A 81 -18.07 -0.41 18.57
CA GLU A 81 -19.11 0.63 18.44
C GLU A 81 -18.94 1.52 17.20
N THR A 82 -17.90 1.26 16.39
CA THR A 82 -17.57 2.09 15.23
C THR A 82 -18.16 1.47 13.97
N ALA A 83 -18.91 2.26 13.20
CA ALA A 83 -19.36 1.81 11.89
C ALA A 83 -18.15 1.53 10.99
N ALA A 84 -18.15 0.41 10.27
CA ALA A 84 -17.13 0.11 9.28
C ALA A 84 -17.22 1.14 8.14
N ILE A 85 -16.23 2.03 8.05
CA ILE A 85 -16.13 3.06 7.02
C ILE A 85 -15.02 2.65 6.05
N ASP A 86 -15.28 2.75 4.75
CA ASP A 86 -14.27 2.52 3.73
C ASP A 86 -13.26 3.69 3.63
N PHE A 87 -12.04 3.40 3.19
CA PHE A 87 -11.07 4.44 2.87
C PHE A 87 -11.57 5.31 1.71
N ARG A 88 -11.65 6.62 1.96
CA ARG A 88 -12.12 7.58 0.96
C ARG A 88 -11.05 7.81 -0.09
N VAL A 89 -11.41 7.64 -1.36
CA VAL A 89 -10.58 8.03 -2.50
C VAL A 89 -10.60 9.57 -2.60
N PRO A 90 -9.44 10.26 -2.52
CA PRO A 90 -9.41 11.71 -2.66
C PRO A 90 -9.86 12.19 -4.04
N GLU A 91 -10.37 13.43 -4.12
CA GLU A 91 -10.74 14.03 -5.40
C GLU A 91 -9.58 14.04 -6.40
N GLY A 92 -9.93 13.79 -7.68
CA GLY A 92 -8.97 13.74 -8.78
C GLY A 92 -8.19 12.43 -8.91
N ILE A 93 -8.18 11.57 -7.89
CA ILE A 93 -7.58 10.24 -8.02
C ILE A 93 -8.47 9.35 -8.89
N LYS A 94 -7.84 8.67 -9.86
CA LYS A 94 -8.51 7.70 -10.73
C LYS A 94 -7.96 6.31 -10.49
N LEU A 95 -8.86 5.33 -10.39
CA LEU A 95 -8.50 3.92 -10.31
C LEU A 95 -8.43 3.34 -11.72
N TYR A 96 -7.30 2.74 -12.06
CA TYR A 96 -7.11 2.03 -13.33
C TYR A 96 -6.89 0.54 -13.07
N PRO A 97 -7.41 -0.34 -13.94
CA PRO A 97 -7.12 -1.77 -13.87
C PRO A 97 -5.70 -2.02 -14.40
N ILE A 98 -4.86 -2.65 -13.59
CA ILE A 98 -3.45 -2.92 -13.86
C ILE A 98 -3.18 -4.40 -13.80
N ASN A 99 -2.44 -4.90 -14.79
CA ASN A 99 -1.90 -6.24 -14.73
C ASN A 99 -0.78 -6.25 -13.68
N ALA A 100 -1.01 -6.94 -12.55
CA ALA A 100 -0.11 -6.89 -11.39
C ALA A 100 1.31 -7.41 -11.68
N ARG A 101 1.49 -8.18 -12.78
CA ARG A 101 2.80 -8.67 -13.20
C ARG A 101 3.56 -7.63 -14.02
N THR A 102 2.89 -6.94 -14.92
CA THR A 102 3.55 -6.04 -15.88
C THR A 102 3.61 -4.59 -15.40
N GLY A 103 2.66 -4.18 -14.56
CA GLY A 103 2.48 -2.78 -14.16
C GLY A 103 1.81 -1.91 -15.23
N LEU A 104 1.38 -2.51 -16.35
CA LEU A 104 0.68 -1.83 -17.44
C LEU A 104 -0.84 -1.91 -17.26
N LEU A 105 -1.56 -1.07 -18.02
CA LEU A 105 -3.01 -1.15 -18.12
C LEU A 105 -3.43 -2.58 -18.50
N ALA A 106 -4.37 -3.17 -17.75
CA ALA A 106 -4.84 -4.52 -17.98
C ALA A 106 -5.60 -4.62 -19.31
N GLN A 107 -5.37 -5.70 -20.05
CA GLN A 107 -6.11 -6.02 -21.27
C GLN A 107 -7.21 -7.07 -21.01
N ALA A 108 -8.18 -7.15 -21.92
CA ALA A 108 -9.21 -8.18 -21.84
C ALA A 108 -8.58 -9.58 -21.88
N GLY A 109 -8.89 -10.42 -20.89
CA GLY A 109 -8.31 -11.76 -20.75
C GLY A 109 -7.09 -11.83 -19.84
N ASP A 110 -6.57 -10.69 -19.35
CA ASP A 110 -5.49 -10.70 -18.36
C ASP A 110 -5.95 -11.30 -17.02
N GLY A 111 -5.14 -12.22 -16.50
CA GLY A 111 -5.26 -12.72 -15.14
C GLY A 111 -4.51 -11.85 -14.13
N GLY A 112 -4.96 -11.82 -12.88
CA GLY A 112 -4.25 -11.11 -11.80
C GLY A 112 -4.33 -9.59 -11.90
N VAL A 113 -5.48 -9.07 -12.32
CA VAL A 113 -5.74 -7.63 -12.41
C VAL A 113 -5.96 -7.04 -11.01
N ILE A 114 -5.33 -5.90 -10.73
CA ILE A 114 -5.53 -5.11 -9.53
C ILE A 114 -5.98 -3.70 -9.90
N MET A 115 -6.84 -3.10 -9.08
CA MET A 115 -7.17 -1.68 -9.22
C MET A 115 -6.10 -0.87 -8.49
N GLU A 116 -5.43 0.04 -9.21
CA GLU A 116 -4.44 0.94 -8.62
C GLU A 116 -4.79 2.40 -8.87
N ALA A 117 -4.44 3.23 -7.89
CA ALA A 117 -4.76 4.65 -7.85
C ALA A 117 -3.65 5.48 -8.50
N PHE A 118 -4.05 6.36 -9.42
CA PHE A 118 -3.14 7.29 -10.11
C PHE A 118 -3.61 8.73 -9.96
N LYS A 119 -2.64 9.64 -9.85
CA LYS A 119 -2.89 11.09 -9.92
C LYS A 119 -3.27 11.47 -11.35
N PRO A 120 -4.01 12.58 -11.55
CA PRO A 120 -4.24 13.12 -12.89
C PRO A 120 -2.92 13.30 -13.66
N GLY A 121 -2.86 12.79 -14.89
CA GLY A 121 -1.68 12.91 -15.75
C GLY A 121 -0.56 11.90 -15.48
N THR A 122 -0.65 11.07 -14.43
CA THR A 122 0.34 10.00 -14.14
C THR A 122 -0.21 8.62 -14.46
N GLN A 123 -1.17 8.53 -15.38
CA GLN A 123 -1.81 7.27 -15.73
C GLN A 123 -0.77 6.25 -16.23
N PRO A 124 -1.02 4.95 -15.99
CA PRO A 124 -0.09 3.91 -16.39
C PRO A 124 0.04 3.87 -17.92
N PRO A 125 1.23 3.60 -18.46
CA PRO A 125 1.43 3.54 -19.90
C PRO A 125 0.76 2.29 -20.47
N ASN A 126 0.38 2.37 -21.75
CA ASN A 126 -0.20 1.24 -22.49
C ASN A 126 0.87 0.26 -23.02
N SER A 127 2.15 0.64 -22.93
CA SER A 127 3.30 -0.14 -23.38
C SER A 127 4.54 0.19 -22.55
N TYR A 128 5.53 -0.70 -22.56
CA TYR A 128 6.83 -0.41 -21.98
C TYR A 128 7.58 0.64 -22.82
N SER A 129 8.10 1.68 -22.17
CA SER A 129 9.15 2.53 -22.72
C SER A 129 10.43 2.25 -21.95
N ILE A 130 11.45 1.73 -22.62
CA ILE A 130 12.78 1.59 -22.00
C ILE A 130 13.37 3.01 -21.90
N ILE A 131 13.59 3.48 -20.67
CA ILE A 131 14.28 4.76 -20.45
C ILE A 131 15.68 4.63 -21.05
N GLY A 132 15.94 5.35 -22.16
CA GLY A 132 17.21 5.34 -22.87
C GLY A 132 17.26 4.52 -24.17
N PHE A 133 16.19 3.82 -24.58
CA PHE A 133 16.09 3.20 -25.91
C PHE A 133 14.90 3.80 -26.66
N GLU A 134 15.23 4.63 -27.66
CA GLU A 134 14.38 5.22 -28.70
C GLU A 134 13.19 6.09 -28.25
N SER A 135 13.48 7.37 -27.99
CA SER A 135 12.49 8.45 -28.18
C SER A 135 12.99 9.57 -29.10
N ASP A 136 14.13 9.38 -29.78
CA ASP A 136 14.75 10.43 -30.61
C ASP A 136 14.38 10.33 -32.11
N MET A 137 13.57 9.35 -32.53
CA MET A 137 13.19 9.18 -33.95
C MET A 137 11.70 9.29 -34.27
N LEU A 138 10.81 9.45 -33.28
CA LEU A 138 9.37 9.66 -33.55
C LEU A 138 8.87 10.87 -32.78
N GLN A 139 8.58 11.91 -33.55
CA GLN A 139 8.07 13.22 -33.17
C GLN A 139 7.04 13.22 -32.04
N GLY A 140 7.21 14.19 -31.12
CA GLY A 140 6.08 14.89 -30.51
C GLY A 140 6.13 15.02 -28.99
N LYS A 141 6.81 16.08 -28.51
CA LYS A 141 6.60 16.75 -27.22
C LYS A 141 5.81 15.94 -26.17
N LEU A 142 6.52 15.43 -25.15
CA LEU A 142 5.95 15.26 -23.82
C LEU A 142 5.55 16.65 -23.28
N SER A 143 4.39 17.14 -23.71
CA SER A 143 3.78 18.32 -23.10
C SER A 143 3.16 17.85 -21.79
N THR A 144 3.91 17.97 -20.70
CA THR A 144 3.30 17.99 -19.38
C THR A 144 2.21 19.06 -19.38
N SER A 145 0.98 18.70 -19.01
CA SER A 145 -0.09 19.70 -18.91
C SER A 145 0.22 20.63 -17.75
N LYS A 146 -0.24 21.88 -17.84
CA LYS A 146 -0.07 22.85 -16.74
C LYS A 146 -0.70 22.34 -15.44
N GLU A 147 -1.75 21.51 -15.52
CA GLU A 147 -2.34 20.86 -14.34
C GLU A 147 -1.40 19.81 -13.71
N ALA A 148 -0.73 18.98 -14.52
CA ALA A 148 0.22 17.97 -14.03
C ALA A 148 1.41 18.63 -13.32
N THR A 149 1.94 19.72 -13.88
CA THR A 149 3.02 20.49 -13.24
C THR A 149 2.56 21.15 -11.94
N ARG A 150 1.33 21.66 -11.88
CA ARG A 150 0.78 22.27 -10.67
C ARG A 150 0.57 21.25 -9.55
N ALA A 151 0.10 20.04 -9.87
CA ALA A 151 -0.11 18.97 -8.90
C ALA A 151 1.20 18.41 -8.30
N VAL A 152 2.31 18.47 -9.05
CA VAL A 152 3.65 18.10 -8.56
C VAL A 152 4.23 19.18 -7.65
N ILE A 153 4.04 20.46 -7.98
CA ILE A 153 4.59 21.59 -7.23
C ILE A 153 3.77 21.89 -5.96
N SER A 154 2.45 21.70 -5.99
CA SER A 154 1.56 22.00 -4.86
C SER A 154 1.21 20.78 -3.98
N GLY A 155 1.73 19.60 -4.31
CA GLY A 155 1.52 18.41 -3.50
C GLY A 155 2.29 18.54 -2.19
N THR A 156 1.59 18.51 -1.06
CA THR A 156 2.21 18.39 0.27
C THR A 156 3.13 17.18 0.25
N GLY A 157 4.45 17.44 0.33
CA GLY A 157 5.50 16.43 0.28
C GLY A 157 5.17 15.27 1.21
N GLY A 158 4.74 14.17 0.60
CA GLY A 158 4.41 12.93 1.27
C GLY A 158 5.12 11.83 0.50
N LEU A 159 5.88 11.03 1.24
CA LEU A 159 6.65 9.89 0.76
C LEU A 159 5.74 8.98 -0.09
N TYR A 160 6.08 8.88 -1.38
CA TYR A 160 5.69 7.80 -2.28
C TYR A 160 6.95 7.05 -2.65
#